data_AF-A0A951NLE7-F1
#
_entry.id   AF-A0A951NLE7-F1
#
_cell.length_a   1.000
_cell.length_b   1.000
_cell.length_c   1.000
_cell.angle_alpha   90.00
_cell.angle_beta   90.00
_cell.angle_gamma   90.00
#
_symmetry.space_group_name_H-M   'P 1'
#
loop_
_entity.id
_entity.type
_entity.pdbx_description
1 polymer ?
#
loop_
_entity_poly.entity_id
_entity_poly.type
_entity_poly.pdbx_seq_one_letter_code
_entity_poly.pdbx_strand_id
1 'polypeptide(L)'
;MRVRHRRYGGTPKTVLAGYIAERADEWVEAWLRDIQEESTTRHYRGYPDKEELKRDTATLYHYLALWLSTGEWDPRIDPHYERIGRDRRAAGFPLSEVISAILLAKRHLWNGIMAGPILSVALEMEASKAISLFYDKAIYHTIVGYEREGGES
;
A
#
# COMPACT_ATOMS: atom_id res chain seq x y z
N MET A 1 21.47 28.76 8.14
CA MET A 1 20.78 27.63 7.51
C MET A 1 19.28 27.83 7.72
N ARG A 2 18.52 28.28 6.69
CA ARG A 2 17.07 28.49 6.81
C ARG A 2 16.37 27.15 6.58
N VAL A 3 15.75 26.60 7.61
CA VAL A 3 14.81 25.49 7.46
C VAL A 3 13.64 26.02 6.63
N ARG A 4 13.53 25.58 5.37
CA ARG A 4 12.36 25.86 4.55
C ARG A 4 11.20 25.06 5.15
N HIS A 5 10.31 25.72 5.88
CA HIS A 5 8.98 25.17 6.14
C HIS A 5 8.28 25.03 4.77
N ARG A 6 8.18 23.80 4.26
CA ARG A 6 7.41 23.51 3.04
C ARG A 6 5.94 23.76 3.34
N ARG A 7 5.32 24.66 2.58
CA ARG A 7 3.87 24.86 2.61
C ARG A 7 3.22 23.75 1.79
N TYR A 8 2.62 22.79 2.45
CA TYR A 8 1.59 21.99 1.81
C TYR A 8 0.36 22.91 1.63
N GLY A 9 0.06 23.29 0.39
CA GLY A 9 -1.16 24.03 0.04
C GLY A 9 -2.18 23.07 -0.57
N GLY A 10 -3.46 23.20 -0.21
CA GLY A 10 -4.54 22.35 -0.72
C GLY A 10 -5.49 21.85 0.37
N THR A 11 -6.43 20.97 -0.01
CA THR A 11 -7.29 20.27 0.94
C THR A 11 -6.48 19.28 1.78
N PRO A 12 -6.92 18.88 2.99
CA PRO A 12 -6.24 17.89 3.82
C PRO A 12 -5.82 16.62 3.05
N LYS A 13 -6.70 16.10 2.18
CA LYS A 13 -6.42 14.92 1.34
C LYS A 13 -5.30 15.15 0.33
N THR A 14 -5.24 16.32 -0.31
CA THR A 14 -4.16 16.64 -1.27
C THR A 14 -2.81 16.83 -0.57
N VAL A 15 -2.82 17.38 0.65
CA VAL A 15 -1.62 17.47 1.50
C VAL A 15 -1.11 16.07 1.85
N LEU A 16 -2.01 15.17 2.27
CA LEU A 16 -1.67 13.79 2.57
C LEU A 16 -1.16 13.03 1.35
N ALA A 17 -1.81 13.19 0.19
CA ALA A 17 -1.38 12.57 -1.06
C ALA A 17 0.05 12.98 -1.43
N GLY A 18 0.38 14.27 -1.34
CA GLY A 18 1.73 14.77 -1.57
C GLY A 18 2.74 14.19 -0.58
N TYR A 19 2.40 14.11 0.71
CA TYR A 19 3.27 13.54 1.73
C TYR A 19 3.54 12.05 1.51
N ILE A 20 2.51 11.26 1.17
CA ILE A 20 2.66 9.84 0.83
C ILE A 20 3.58 9.67 -0.38
N ALA A 21 3.34 10.42 -1.45
CA ALA A 21 4.15 10.34 -2.67
C ALA A 21 5.62 10.69 -2.44
N GLU A 22 5.92 11.68 -1.59
CA GLU A 22 7.30 12.08 -1.27
C GLU A 22 8.06 11.04 -0.42
N ARG A 23 7.35 10.21 0.36
CA ARG A 23 7.94 9.25 1.30
C ARG A 23 7.80 7.80 0.90
N ALA A 24 7.08 7.50 -0.18
CA ALA A 24 6.75 6.15 -0.60
C ALA A 24 7.96 5.23 -0.66
N ASP A 25 9.06 5.67 -1.29
CA ASP A 25 10.29 4.87 -1.43
C ASP A 25 10.88 4.45 -0.08
N GLU A 26 10.94 5.37 0.90
CA GLU A 26 11.42 5.10 2.25
C GLU A 26 10.58 4.01 2.92
N TRP A 27 9.25 4.10 2.79
CA TRP A 27 8.32 3.17 3.41
C TRP A 27 8.28 1.81 2.72
N VAL A 28 8.46 1.78 1.39
CA VAL A 28 8.59 0.54 0.62
C VAL A 28 9.85 -0.21 1.04
N GLU A 29 10.97 0.48 1.20
CA GLU A 29 12.22 -0.15 1.65
C GLU A 29 12.10 -0.69 3.08
N ALA A 30 11.40 0.03 3.97
CA ALA A 30 11.09 -0.47 5.31
C ALA A 30 10.19 -1.71 5.27
N TRP A 31 9.11 -1.66 4.49
CA TRP A 31 8.20 -2.78 4.31
C TRP A 31 8.90 -4.03 3.74
N LEU A 32 9.79 -3.87 2.76
CA LEU A 32 10.51 -5.00 2.17
C LEU A 32 11.38 -5.74 3.19
N ARG A 33 11.98 -5.01 4.13
CA ARG A 33 12.73 -5.63 5.24
C ARG A 33 11.80 -6.43 6.15
N ASP A 34 10.69 -5.82 6.58
CA ASP A 34 9.76 -6.45 7.51
C ASP A 34 9.13 -7.73 6.92
N ILE A 35 8.69 -7.74 5.65
CA ILE A 35 8.09 -8.94 5.06
C ILE A 35 9.08 -10.11 4.92
N GLN A 36 10.38 -9.84 4.91
CA GLN A 36 11.44 -10.85 4.87
C GLN A 36 11.78 -11.41 6.26
N GLU A 37 11.26 -10.82 7.33
CA GLU A 37 11.56 -11.20 8.71
C GLU A 37 10.30 -11.68 9.45
N GLU A 38 9.13 -11.12 9.14
CA GLU A 38 7.88 -11.40 9.80
C GLU A 38 7.42 -12.87 9.64
N SER A 39 6.86 -13.43 10.71
CA SER A 39 6.42 -14.83 10.74
C SER A 39 5.14 -15.10 9.92
N THR A 40 4.38 -14.04 9.63
CA THR A 40 3.13 -14.09 8.86
C THR A 40 3.36 -13.96 7.35
N THR A 41 4.61 -13.81 6.89
CA THR A 41 5.00 -13.64 5.49
C THR A 41 6.18 -14.54 5.11
N ARG A 42 6.22 -15.78 5.61
CA ARG A 42 7.36 -16.69 5.45
C ARG A 42 7.77 -16.97 4.01
N HIS A 43 6.82 -17.04 3.08
CA HIS A 43 7.12 -17.29 1.66
C HIS A 43 7.83 -16.10 1.01
N TYR A 44 7.69 -14.89 1.55
CA TYR A 44 8.38 -13.71 1.04
C TYR A 44 9.88 -13.67 1.38
N ARG A 45 10.33 -14.41 2.41
CA ARG A 45 11.75 -14.42 2.83
C ARG A 45 12.70 -14.92 1.74
N GLY A 46 12.25 -15.92 0.97
CA GLY A 46 13.00 -16.53 -0.12
C GLY A 46 12.58 -16.05 -1.50
N TYR A 47 11.70 -15.05 -1.61
CA TYR A 47 11.19 -14.61 -2.90
C TYR A 47 12.30 -13.91 -3.70
N PRO A 48 12.61 -14.36 -4.93
CA PRO A 48 13.80 -13.92 -5.66
C PRO A 48 13.66 -12.51 -6.23
N ASP A 49 12.47 -12.12 -6.74
CA ASP A 49 12.27 -10.81 -7.37
C ASP A 49 11.86 -9.76 -6.35
N LYS A 50 12.85 -9.27 -5.59
CA LYS A 50 12.63 -8.18 -4.61
C LYS A 50 12.20 -6.88 -5.28
N GLU A 51 12.59 -6.65 -6.54
CA GLU A 51 12.26 -5.42 -7.25
C GLU A 51 10.80 -5.42 -7.72
N GLU A 52 10.23 -6.58 -8.05
CA GLU A 52 8.78 -6.73 -8.24
C GLU A 52 8.01 -6.34 -6.98
N LEU A 53 8.42 -6.85 -5.81
CA LEU A 53 7.77 -6.52 -4.53
C LEU A 53 7.80 -5.01 -4.26
N LYS A 54 8.93 -4.35 -4.52
CA LYS A 54 9.05 -2.89 -4.38
C LYS A 54 8.12 -2.17 -5.35
N ARG A 55 8.10 -2.56 -6.63
CA ARG A 55 7.27 -1.94 -7.67
C ARG A 55 5.77 -2.06 -7.33
N ASP A 56 5.32 -3.22 -6.88
CA ASP A 56 3.92 -3.43 -6.51
C ASP A 56 3.53 -2.60 -5.28
N THR A 57 4.36 -2.55 -4.25
CA THR A 57 4.07 -1.74 -3.06
C THR A 57 4.20 -0.23 -3.30
N ALA A 58 5.13 0.19 -4.16
CA ALA A 58 5.20 1.59 -4.61
C ALA A 58 3.94 1.97 -5.41
N THR A 59 3.42 1.04 -6.22
CA THR A 59 2.18 1.22 -6.99
C THR A 59 0.95 1.31 -6.07
N LEU A 60 0.91 0.51 -5.00
CA LEU A 60 -0.11 0.63 -3.93
C LEU A 60 -0.15 2.04 -3.34
N TYR A 61 1.01 2.61 -2.97
CA TYR A 61 1.08 3.98 -2.44
C TYR A 61 0.77 5.04 -3.49
N HIS A 62 1.19 4.82 -4.75
CA HIS A 62 0.87 5.71 -5.87
C HIS A 62 -0.64 5.80 -6.09
N TYR A 63 -1.33 4.67 -6.19
CA TYR A 63 -2.78 4.65 -6.39
C TYR A 63 -3.55 5.26 -5.21
N LEU A 64 -3.08 5.03 -3.98
CA LEU A 64 -3.66 5.68 -2.81
C LEU A 64 -3.51 7.21 -2.89
N ALA A 65 -2.30 7.70 -3.19
CA ALA A 65 -2.06 9.14 -3.33
C ALA A 65 -2.89 9.74 -4.48
N LEU A 66 -2.97 9.05 -5.62
CA LEU A 66 -3.78 9.48 -6.76
C LEU A 66 -5.26 9.58 -6.38
N TRP A 67 -5.82 8.55 -5.73
CA TRP A 67 -7.21 8.55 -5.30
C TRP A 67 -7.49 9.62 -4.23
N LEU A 68 -6.58 9.84 -3.29
CA LEU A 68 -6.70 10.93 -2.30
C LEU A 68 -6.67 12.32 -2.96
N SER A 69 -5.87 12.50 -4.00
CA SER A 69 -5.72 13.78 -4.69
C SER A 69 -6.89 14.11 -5.62
N THR A 70 -7.40 13.12 -6.33
CA THR A 70 -8.44 13.30 -7.37
C THR A 70 -9.85 13.02 -6.86
N GLY A 71 -9.99 12.15 -5.86
CA GLY A 71 -11.28 11.58 -5.43
C GLY A 71 -11.83 10.52 -6.39
N GLU A 72 -11.14 10.23 -7.49
CA GLU A 72 -11.59 9.32 -8.55
C GLU A 72 -10.89 7.96 -8.44
N TRP A 73 -11.68 6.89 -8.49
CA TRP A 73 -11.14 5.53 -8.46
C TRP A 73 -10.59 5.18 -9.84
N ASP A 74 -9.28 4.98 -9.93
CA ASP A 74 -8.64 4.63 -11.20
C ASP A 74 -9.03 3.18 -11.61
N PRO A 75 -9.55 2.98 -12.85
CA PRO A 75 -10.04 1.67 -13.29
C PRO A 75 -8.93 0.60 -13.38
N ARG A 76 -7.65 0.99 -13.28
CA ARG A 76 -6.51 0.07 -13.27
C ARG A 76 -6.20 -0.49 -11.88
N ILE A 77 -6.81 0.05 -10.81
CA ILE A 77 -6.58 -0.39 -9.44
C ILE A 77 -7.04 -1.84 -9.24
N ASP A 78 -8.27 -2.15 -9.66
CA ASP A 78 -8.87 -3.46 -9.44
C ASP A 78 -8.10 -4.57 -10.18
N PRO A 79 -7.82 -4.44 -11.50
CA PRO A 79 -7.02 -5.44 -12.22
C PRO A 79 -5.60 -5.60 -11.69
N HIS A 80 -5.01 -4.53 -11.14
CA HIS A 80 -3.67 -4.58 -10.54
C HIS A 80 -3.65 -5.48 -9.30
N TYR A 81 -4.60 -5.32 -8.38
CA TYR A 81 -4.66 -6.18 -7.19
C TYR A 81 -5.10 -7.60 -7.52
N GLU A 82 -6.02 -7.77 -8.46
CA GLU A 82 -6.36 -9.11 -8.96
C GLU A 82 -5.14 -9.82 -9.56
N ARG A 83 -4.27 -9.09 -10.29
CA ARG A 83 -3.01 -9.64 -10.80
C ARG A 83 -2.10 -10.09 -9.66
N ILE A 84 -1.90 -9.27 -8.64
CA ILE A 84 -1.10 -9.65 -7.46
C ILE A 84 -1.62 -10.94 -6.82
N GLY A 85 -2.95 -11.05 -6.65
CA GLY A 85 -3.57 -12.27 -6.13
C GLY A 85 -3.26 -13.51 -6.96
N ARG A 86 -3.44 -13.42 -8.29
CA ARG A 86 -3.13 -14.51 -9.22
C ARG A 86 -1.66 -14.90 -9.19
N ASP A 87 -0.76 -13.93 -9.31
CA ASP A 87 0.68 -14.16 -9.38
C ASP A 87 1.20 -14.83 -8.10
N ARG A 88 0.69 -14.43 -6.92
CA ARG A 88 1.05 -15.06 -5.65
C ARG A 88 0.46 -16.45 -5.49
N ARG A 89 -0.77 -16.69 -5.96
CA ARG A 89 -1.36 -18.04 -6.02
C ARG A 89 -0.52 -18.97 -6.89
N ALA A 90 -0.17 -18.53 -8.10
CA ALA A 90 0.66 -19.29 -9.04
C ALA A 90 2.06 -19.58 -8.47
N ALA A 91 2.60 -18.65 -7.68
CA ALA A 91 3.85 -18.83 -6.95
C ALA A 91 3.73 -19.67 -5.65
N GLY A 92 2.54 -20.21 -5.34
CA GLY A 92 2.31 -21.11 -4.20
C GLY A 92 2.20 -20.42 -2.83
N PHE A 93 2.01 -19.11 -2.79
CA PHE A 93 1.88 -18.37 -1.53
C PHE A 93 0.52 -18.67 -0.89
N PRO A 94 0.42 -18.87 0.44
CA PRO A 94 -0.85 -18.91 1.13
C PRO A 94 -1.53 -17.53 1.09
N LEU A 95 -2.85 -17.49 0.87
CA LEU A 95 -3.63 -16.25 0.84
C LEU A 95 -3.43 -15.41 2.11
N SER A 96 -3.36 -16.05 3.28
CA SER A 96 -3.11 -15.37 4.56
C SER A 96 -1.81 -14.56 4.56
N GLU A 97 -0.75 -15.06 3.92
CA GLU A 97 0.52 -14.35 3.82
C GLU A 97 0.45 -13.18 2.84
N VAL A 98 -0.28 -13.34 1.73
CA VAL A 98 -0.52 -12.27 0.76
C VAL A 98 -1.28 -11.12 1.42
N ILE A 99 -2.35 -11.41 2.16
CA ILE A 99 -3.12 -10.39 2.89
C ILE A 99 -2.28 -9.78 4.01
N SER A 100 -1.47 -10.59 4.73
CA SER A 100 -0.56 -10.05 5.73
C SER A 100 0.44 -9.06 5.13
N ALA A 101 0.98 -9.33 3.93
CA ALA A 101 1.92 -8.43 3.27
C ALA A 101 1.27 -7.08 2.93
N ILE A 102 0.01 -7.08 2.46
CA ILE A 102 -0.76 -5.85 2.19
C ILE A 102 -1.03 -5.07 3.49
N LEU A 103 -1.42 -5.76 4.56
CA LEU A 103 -1.68 -5.14 5.87
C LEU A 103 -0.39 -4.58 6.51
N LEU A 104 0.75 -5.23 6.31
CA LEU A 104 2.05 -4.69 6.71
C LEU A 104 2.36 -3.40 5.96
N ALA A 105 2.10 -3.31 4.65
CA ALA A 105 2.26 -2.07 3.91
C ALA A 105 1.37 -0.96 4.47
N LYS A 106 0.11 -1.26 4.83
CA LYS A 106 -0.79 -0.33 5.53
C LYS A 106 -0.18 0.18 6.84
N ARG A 107 0.44 -0.72 7.62
CA ARG A 107 1.12 -0.40 8.89
C ARG A 107 2.29 0.57 8.69
N HIS A 108 3.16 0.31 7.71
CA HIS A 108 4.28 1.21 7.40
C HIS A 108 3.82 2.59 6.97
N LEU A 109 2.80 2.65 6.11
CA LEU A 109 2.18 3.91 5.71
C LEU A 109 1.64 4.68 6.92
N TRP A 110 0.91 4.02 7.81
CA TRP A 110 0.36 4.69 8.98
C TRP A 110 1.46 5.18 9.93
N ASN A 111 2.47 4.35 10.21
CA ASN A 111 3.60 4.74 11.05
C ASN A 111 4.35 5.95 10.46
N GLY A 112 4.53 5.98 9.14
CA GLY A 112 5.19 7.08 8.44
C GLY A 112 4.41 8.40 8.45
N ILE A 113 3.07 8.32 8.38
CA ILE A 113 2.19 9.49 8.54
C ILE A 113 2.22 9.97 10.00
N MET A 114 2.12 9.07 10.99
CA MET A 114 2.14 9.40 12.42
C MET A 114 3.47 10.02 12.88
N ALA A 115 4.58 9.63 12.27
CA ALA A 115 5.89 10.23 12.53
C ALA A 115 6.08 11.61 11.84
N GLY A 116 5.17 12.00 10.96
CA GLY A 116 5.28 13.21 10.14
C GLY A 116 4.72 14.48 10.81
N PRO A 117 5.21 15.67 10.43
CA PRO A 117 4.72 16.94 10.99
C PRO A 117 3.39 17.41 10.38
N ILE A 118 2.75 16.60 9.53
CA ILE A 118 1.59 17.02 8.73
C ILE A 118 0.25 16.82 9.45
N LEU A 119 0.24 16.14 10.60
CA LEU A 119 -0.99 15.69 11.23
C LEU A 119 -1.74 16.81 11.97
N SER A 120 -3.05 16.80 11.75
CA SER A 120 -4.06 17.49 12.56
C SER A 120 -5.19 16.51 12.81
N VAL A 121 -5.95 16.66 13.90
CA VAL A 121 -7.06 15.74 14.25
C VAL A 121 -8.05 15.57 13.09
N ALA A 122 -8.37 16.66 12.37
CA ALA A 122 -9.23 16.60 11.19
C ALA A 122 -8.61 15.77 10.05
N LEU A 123 -7.32 15.96 9.80
CA LEU A 123 -6.60 15.18 8.79
C LEU A 123 -6.50 13.70 9.18
N GLU A 124 -6.29 13.37 10.45
CA GLU A 124 -6.23 12.00 10.94
C GLU A 124 -7.53 11.22 10.69
N MET A 125 -8.67 11.85 10.98
CA MET A 125 -9.98 11.22 10.77
C MET A 125 -10.26 11.00 9.28
N GLU A 126 -9.99 11.99 8.43
CA GLU A 126 -10.17 11.87 6.99
C GLU A 126 -9.23 10.83 6.37
N ALA A 127 -7.96 10.83 6.80
CA ALA A 127 -6.95 9.87 6.39
C ALA A 127 -7.36 8.45 6.77
N SER A 128 -7.76 8.22 8.03
CA SER A 128 -8.16 6.91 8.53
C SER A 128 -9.30 6.30 7.72
N LYS A 129 -10.34 7.10 7.42
CA LYS A 129 -11.48 6.65 6.61
C LYS A 129 -11.06 6.34 5.17
N ALA A 130 -10.31 7.24 4.53
CA ALA A 130 -9.88 7.03 3.15
C ALA A 130 -8.95 5.82 3.03
N ILE A 131 -7.87 5.78 3.81
CA ILE A 131 -6.91 4.66 3.80
C ILE A 131 -7.64 3.33 4.04
N SER A 132 -8.58 3.25 4.98
CA SER A 132 -9.33 2.01 5.21
C SER A 132 -10.12 1.58 3.98
N LEU A 133 -10.92 2.47 3.40
CA LEU A 133 -11.70 2.16 2.18
C LEU A 133 -10.83 1.72 1.01
N PHE A 134 -9.66 2.32 0.83
CA PHE A 134 -8.72 1.93 -0.23
C PHE A 134 -8.19 0.52 -0.01
N TYR A 135 -7.68 0.24 1.19
CA TYR A 135 -7.10 -1.05 1.52
C TYR A 135 -8.13 -2.17 1.54
N ASP A 136 -9.38 -1.90 1.95
CA ASP A 136 -10.46 -2.89 1.91
C ASP A 136 -10.71 -3.36 0.47
N LYS A 137 -10.75 -2.43 -0.49
CA LYS A 137 -10.87 -2.76 -1.92
C LYS A 137 -9.65 -3.47 -2.47
N ALA A 138 -8.44 -3.03 -2.11
CA ALA A 138 -7.20 -3.67 -2.53
C ALA A 138 -7.15 -5.14 -2.06
N ILE A 139 -7.53 -5.40 -0.81
CA ILE A 139 -7.64 -6.74 -0.24
C ILE A 139 -8.71 -7.56 -0.98
N TYR A 140 -9.91 -7.00 -1.16
CA TYR A 140 -11.00 -7.68 -1.87
C TYR A 140 -10.58 -8.13 -3.28
N HIS A 141 -10.02 -7.23 -4.09
CA HIS A 141 -9.58 -7.57 -5.43
C HIS A 141 -8.38 -8.52 -5.45
N THR A 142 -7.49 -8.45 -4.45
CA THR A 142 -6.43 -9.45 -4.29
C THR A 142 -7.01 -10.85 -4.05
N ILE A 143 -8.02 -10.96 -3.19
CA ILE A 143 -8.71 -12.24 -2.93
C ILE A 143 -9.38 -12.75 -4.20
N VAL A 144 -10.13 -11.90 -4.92
CA VAL A 144 -10.78 -12.26 -6.19
C VAL A 144 -9.77 -12.80 -7.20
N GLY A 145 -8.62 -12.14 -7.34
CA GLY A 145 -7.54 -12.61 -8.20
C GLY A 145 -7.00 -13.97 -7.78
N TYR A 146 -6.69 -14.11 -6.49
CA TYR A 146 -6.14 -15.34 -5.92
C TYR A 146 -7.07 -16.55 -6.07
N GLU A 147 -8.37 -16.35 -5.89
CA GLU A 147 -9.39 -17.40 -6.04
C GLU A 147 -9.59 -17.83 -7.49
N ARG A 148 -9.57 -16.90 -8.45
CA ARG A 148 -9.75 -17.21 -9.88
C ARG A 148 -8.66 -18.12 -10.44
N GLU A 149 -7.41 -17.93 -10.01
CA GLU A 149 -6.30 -18.82 -10.41
C GLU A 149 -6.47 -20.24 -9.86
N GLY A 150 -7.17 -20.41 -8.73
CA GLY A 150 -7.51 -21.72 -8.16
C GLY A 150 -8.82 -22.32 -8.66
N GLY A 151 -9.54 -21.62 -9.55
CA GLY A 151 -10.91 -21.95 -9.98
C GLY A 151 -11.02 -22.96 -11.13
N GLU A 152 -9.90 -23.50 -11.63
CA GLU A 152 -9.88 -24.57 -12.62
C GLU A 152 -9.29 -25.84 -11.99
N SER A 153 -10.16 -26.72 -11.47
CA SER A 153 -9.87 -28.12 -11.15
C SER A 153 -11.12 -28.96 -11.35
#